data_AF-A0A3E0PL50-F1
#
_entry.id   AF-A0A3E0PL50-F1
#
_cell.length_a   1.000
_cell.length_b   1.000
_cell.length_c   1.000
_cell.angle_alpha   90.00
_cell.angle_beta   90.00
_cell.angle_gamma   90.00
#
_symmetry.space_group_name_H-M   'P 1'
#
loop_
_entity.id
_entity.type
_entity.pdbx_description
1 polymer ?
#
loop_
_entity_poly.entity_id
_entity_poly.type
_entity_poly.pdbx_seq_one_letter_code
_entity_poly.pdbx_strand_id
1 'polypeptide(L)'
;MDQVKVVLGYVQKYHFWLLCVVVIVAGLVGWMKASGSLSQEYQTHKGTVTGKYDSLVGILNGETPPNADWTASLAELTQQEREKVRAAWQAVYDDQQKVLDWPIDVMGDEFAQRIADAKPGSEIPQNDRAFYQNNVINNEFPRLREIVEAPAPDAMTGRSDGDDQSRMAQYKVVWDSESQDDVREMLAMTGSVPTSQAVWQRQEDLWVFKALLNIIRKTNEGTQYNSRVKIIEELSIGKEAAEKFAEGKAPGHIETLANAAPSGAAMTPPAPPPDPTIERPLDENRYLDADGNPLPTLPPGEQYKRMPVFMKLVMDQREIGRLLAECANYPLPVEVHQFRLNPKSKQEKSKRSSQSSTGAAQARMGPPAAVPDAYDVTVEISGIIYIFNPPDMEKLGVPADGAQLAGR
;
A
#
# COMPACT_ATOMS: atom_id res chain seq x y z
N MET A 1 -5.41 -108.63 31.21
CA MET A 1 -6.05 -108.78 29.88
C MET A 1 -7.57 -108.98 29.95
N ASP A 2 -8.16 -109.35 31.10
CA ASP A 2 -9.61 -109.53 31.22
C ASP A 2 -10.45 -108.23 31.28
N GLN A 3 -9.92 -107.15 31.87
CA GLN A 3 -10.60 -105.84 31.89
C GLN A 3 -10.81 -105.27 30.47
N VAL A 4 -9.91 -105.58 29.53
CA VAL A 4 -9.97 -105.10 28.14
C VAL A 4 -11.07 -105.82 27.35
N LYS A 5 -11.33 -107.11 27.62
CA LYS A 5 -12.40 -107.88 26.95
C LYS A 5 -13.80 -107.46 27.43
N VAL A 6 -13.94 -107.12 28.72
CA VAL A 6 -15.19 -106.56 29.26
C VAL A 6 -15.48 -105.20 28.63
N VAL A 7 -14.47 -104.32 28.57
CA VAL A 7 -14.60 -103.01 27.90
C VAL A 7 -14.91 -103.20 26.40
N LEU A 8 -14.30 -104.16 25.72
CA LEU A 8 -14.55 -104.45 24.30
C LEU A 8 -15.99 -104.91 24.02
N GLY A 9 -16.60 -105.67 24.93
CA GLY A 9 -18.00 -106.07 24.86
C GLY A 9 -18.98 -104.90 25.04
N TYR A 10 -18.68 -103.97 25.96
CA TYR A 10 -19.44 -102.73 26.11
C TYR A 10 -19.28 -101.79 24.91
N VAL A 11 -18.06 -101.71 24.36
CA VAL A 11 -17.76 -100.93 23.16
C VAL A 11 -18.52 -101.50 21.96
N GLN A 12 -18.55 -102.82 21.71
CA GLN A 12 -19.34 -103.36 20.58
C GLN A 12 -20.85 -103.12 20.73
N LYS A 13 -21.41 -103.20 21.95
CA LYS A 13 -22.84 -102.98 22.20
C LYS A 13 -23.25 -101.50 22.11
N TYR A 14 -22.37 -100.57 22.48
CA TYR A 14 -22.66 -99.13 22.54
C TYR A 14 -21.78 -98.28 21.62
N HIS A 15 -21.08 -98.87 20.63
CA HIS A 15 -20.07 -98.16 19.81
C HIS A 15 -20.67 -96.94 19.13
N PHE A 16 -21.94 -97.03 18.72
CA PHE A 16 -22.66 -95.96 18.05
C PHE A 16 -22.82 -94.74 18.96
N TRP A 17 -23.29 -94.96 20.19
CA TRP A 17 -23.46 -93.91 21.19
C TRP A 17 -22.12 -93.32 21.65
N LEU A 18 -21.10 -94.15 21.79
CA LEU A 18 -19.75 -93.71 22.20
C LEU A 18 -19.11 -92.84 21.10
N LEU A 19 -19.31 -93.18 19.82
CA LEU A 19 -18.84 -92.38 18.69
C LEU A 19 -19.58 -91.04 18.60
N CYS A 20 -20.90 -91.00 18.83
CA CYS A 20 -21.65 -89.75 18.91
C CYS A 20 -21.12 -88.80 19.99
N VAL A 21 -20.80 -89.33 21.19
CA VAL A 21 -20.20 -88.52 22.27
C VAL A 21 -18.83 -87.96 21.85
N VAL A 22 -17.99 -88.79 21.21
CA VAL A 22 -16.66 -88.34 20.73
C VAL A 22 -16.79 -87.24 19.67
N VAL A 23 -17.74 -87.35 18.73
CA VAL A 23 -17.98 -86.31 17.71
C VAL A 23 -18.47 -85.00 18.34
N ILE A 24 -19.35 -85.07 19.34
CA ILE A 24 -19.82 -83.89 20.08
C ILE A 24 -18.66 -83.23 20.83
N VAL A 25 -17.80 -84.01 21.50
CA VAL A 25 -16.63 -83.49 22.22
C VAL A 25 -15.61 -82.87 21.25
N ALA A 26 -15.32 -83.52 20.13
CA ALA A 26 -14.41 -82.97 19.11
C ALA A 26 -14.95 -81.67 18.50
N GLY A 27 -16.26 -81.60 18.23
CA GLY A 27 -16.93 -80.39 17.76
C GLY A 27 -16.87 -79.24 18.76
N LEU A 28 -17.11 -79.52 20.06
CA LEU A 28 -16.98 -78.54 21.13
C LEU A 28 -15.54 -78.02 21.29
N VAL A 29 -14.54 -78.91 21.19
CA VAL A 29 -13.12 -78.52 21.27
C VAL A 29 -12.71 -77.69 20.06
N GLY A 30 -13.13 -78.06 18.84
CA GLY A 30 -12.89 -77.29 17.63
C GLY A 30 -13.54 -75.91 17.68
N TRP A 31 -14.79 -75.84 18.16
CA TRP A 31 -15.51 -74.58 18.39
C TRP A 31 -14.81 -73.70 19.43
N MET A 32 -14.40 -74.26 20.57
CA MET A 32 -13.68 -73.49 21.61
C MET A 32 -12.33 -72.98 21.11
N LYS A 33 -11.59 -73.76 20.33
CA LYS A 33 -10.32 -73.34 19.72
C LYS A 33 -10.51 -72.22 18.70
N ALA A 34 -11.48 -72.35 17.79
CA ALA A 34 -11.77 -71.35 16.77
C ALA A 34 -12.38 -70.06 17.36
N SER A 35 -13.30 -70.20 18.32
CA SER A 35 -13.86 -69.06 19.04
C SER A 35 -12.81 -68.35 19.91
N GLY A 36 -11.87 -69.12 20.49
CA GLY A 36 -10.76 -68.59 21.26
C GLY A 36 -9.77 -67.79 20.40
N SER A 37 -9.35 -68.33 19.24
CA SER A 37 -8.44 -67.62 18.33
C SER A 37 -9.06 -66.36 17.75
N LEU A 38 -10.33 -66.42 17.34
CA LEU A 38 -11.05 -65.25 16.81
C LEU A 38 -11.24 -64.17 17.90
N SER A 39 -11.54 -64.57 19.14
CA SER A 39 -11.60 -63.64 20.27
C SER A 39 -10.25 -63.01 20.57
N GLN A 40 -9.15 -63.75 20.43
CA GLN A 40 -7.81 -63.24 20.69
C GLN A 40 -7.40 -62.22 19.62
N GLU A 41 -7.64 -62.52 18.35
CA GLU A 41 -7.37 -61.62 17.22
C GLU A 41 -8.21 -60.33 17.30
N TYR A 42 -9.49 -60.45 17.69
CA TYR A 42 -10.35 -59.30 17.96
C TYR A 42 -9.80 -58.41 19.09
N GLN A 43 -9.34 -58.99 20.20
CA GLN A 43 -8.76 -58.21 21.30
C GLN A 43 -7.44 -57.54 20.91
N THR A 44 -6.61 -58.20 20.09
CA THR A 44 -5.36 -57.62 19.56
C THR A 44 -5.65 -56.43 18.64
N HIS A 45 -6.58 -56.57 17.70
CA HIS A 45 -6.97 -55.49 16.80
C HIS A 45 -7.62 -54.33 17.56
N LYS A 46 -8.52 -54.64 18.49
CA LYS A 46 -9.13 -53.64 19.37
C LYS A 46 -8.05 -52.88 20.16
N GLY A 47 -7.11 -53.58 20.78
CA GLY A 47 -6.01 -52.96 21.53
C GLY A 47 -5.13 -52.06 20.65
N THR A 48 -4.89 -52.45 19.40
CA THR A 48 -4.10 -51.65 18.46
C THR A 48 -4.83 -50.40 18.01
N VAL A 49 -6.13 -50.51 17.72
CA VAL A 49 -6.97 -49.37 17.34
C VAL A 49 -7.14 -48.39 18.51
N THR A 50 -7.42 -48.90 19.71
CA THR A 50 -7.53 -48.06 20.92
C THR A 50 -6.18 -47.40 21.22
N GLY A 51 -5.05 -48.10 21.11
CA GLY A 51 -3.73 -47.51 21.33
C GLY A 51 -3.39 -46.40 20.32
N LYS A 52 -3.77 -46.55 19.04
CA LYS A 52 -3.63 -45.48 18.04
C LYS A 52 -4.54 -44.29 18.35
N TYR A 53 -5.77 -44.55 18.79
CA TYR A 53 -6.72 -43.50 19.16
C TYR A 53 -6.26 -42.73 20.40
N ASP A 54 -5.81 -43.43 21.44
CA ASP A 54 -5.27 -42.83 22.66
C ASP A 54 -3.99 -42.01 22.37
N SER A 55 -3.16 -42.47 21.43
CA SER A 55 -2.02 -41.68 20.95
C SER A 55 -2.45 -40.39 20.25
N LEU A 56 -3.52 -40.41 19.45
CA LEU A 56 -4.06 -39.20 18.81
C LEU A 56 -4.69 -38.24 19.82
N VAL A 57 -5.45 -38.77 20.79
CA VAL A 57 -6.05 -38.00 21.88
C VAL A 57 -4.98 -37.38 22.77
N GLY A 58 -3.87 -38.10 23.03
CA GLY A 58 -2.71 -37.58 23.74
C GLY A 58 -2.02 -36.42 23.02
N ILE A 59 -1.93 -36.47 21.69
CA ILE A 59 -1.43 -35.37 20.86
C ILE A 59 -2.40 -34.18 20.88
N LEU A 60 -3.71 -34.43 20.86
CA LEU A 60 -4.74 -33.38 20.83
C LEU A 60 -4.87 -32.63 22.17
N ASN A 61 -4.64 -33.31 23.29
CA ASN A 61 -4.87 -32.78 24.64
C ASN A 61 -3.60 -32.43 25.42
N GLY A 62 -2.42 -32.81 24.90
CA GLY A 62 -1.16 -32.27 25.41
C GLY A 62 -0.97 -30.85 24.89
N GLU A 63 -0.46 -29.94 25.71
CA GLU A 63 0.26 -28.78 25.19
C GLU A 63 1.34 -29.35 24.27
N THR A 64 1.17 -29.27 22.95
CA THR A 64 2.21 -29.69 22.02
C THR A 64 3.31 -28.65 22.04
N PRO A 65 4.47 -28.87 22.69
CA PRO A 65 5.66 -28.21 22.21
C PRO A 65 5.84 -28.66 20.77
N PRO A 66 6.25 -27.75 19.88
CA PRO A 66 6.36 -28.06 18.49
C PRO A 66 7.34 -29.22 18.30
N ASN A 67 6.92 -30.28 17.61
CA ASN A 67 7.84 -31.39 17.33
C ASN A 67 9.02 -30.84 16.50
N ALA A 68 10.24 -31.36 16.75
CA ALA A 68 11.46 -30.77 16.18
C ALA A 68 11.45 -30.72 14.64
N ASP A 69 10.75 -31.67 14.01
CA ASP A 69 10.59 -31.71 12.56
C ASP A 69 9.63 -30.61 12.05
N TRP A 70 8.58 -30.28 12.81
CA TRP A 70 7.64 -29.20 12.52
C TRP A 70 8.27 -27.83 12.76
N THR A 71 9.07 -27.64 13.83
CA THR A 71 9.81 -26.38 14.00
C THR A 71 10.82 -26.18 12.88
N ALA A 72 11.54 -27.23 12.48
CA ALA A 72 12.47 -27.19 11.36
C ALA A 72 11.75 -26.86 10.04
N SER A 73 10.63 -27.53 9.76
CA SER A 73 9.84 -27.28 8.55
C SER A 73 9.20 -25.89 8.54
N LEU A 74 8.71 -25.40 9.68
CA LEU A 74 8.16 -24.06 9.82
C LEU A 74 9.25 -22.99 9.67
N ALA A 75 10.44 -23.22 10.23
CA ALA A 75 11.59 -22.33 10.06
C ALA A 75 12.03 -22.27 8.59
N GLU A 76 12.05 -23.41 7.89
CA GLU A 76 12.34 -23.48 6.47
C GLU A 76 11.30 -22.73 5.63
N LEU A 77 10.00 -22.97 5.85
CA LEU A 77 8.93 -22.24 5.16
C LEU A 77 8.99 -20.74 5.45
N THR A 78 9.26 -20.36 6.70
CA THR A 78 9.41 -18.96 7.10
C THR A 78 10.63 -18.32 6.42
N GLN A 79 11.74 -19.05 6.27
CA GLN A 79 12.91 -18.60 5.53
C GLN A 79 12.57 -18.39 4.04
N GLN A 80 11.87 -19.35 3.41
CA GLN A 80 11.46 -19.23 2.01
C GLN A 80 10.54 -18.02 1.78
N GLU A 81 9.55 -17.81 2.64
CA GLU A 81 8.67 -16.64 2.54
C GLU A 81 9.44 -15.33 2.78
N ARG A 82 10.36 -15.28 3.75
CA ARG A 82 11.24 -14.11 3.94
C ARG A 82 12.07 -13.80 2.71
N GLU A 83 12.62 -14.81 2.04
CA GLU A 83 13.39 -14.64 0.81
C GLU A 83 12.54 -14.13 -0.35
N LYS A 84 11.31 -14.63 -0.50
CA LYS A 84 10.35 -14.11 -1.50
C LYS A 84 9.97 -12.66 -1.22
N VAL A 85 9.64 -12.32 0.02
CA VAL A 85 9.28 -10.93 0.39
C VAL A 85 10.49 -10.01 0.19
N ARG A 86 11.71 -10.43 0.57
CA ARG A 86 12.94 -9.69 0.30
C ARG A 86 13.14 -9.47 -1.20
N ALA A 87 13.01 -10.52 -2.01
CA ALA A 87 13.20 -10.42 -3.46
C ALA A 87 12.19 -9.47 -4.10
N ALA A 88 10.92 -9.52 -3.67
CA ALA A 88 9.89 -8.60 -4.12
C ALA A 88 10.19 -7.15 -3.69
N TRP A 89 10.60 -6.94 -2.43
CA TRP A 89 11.00 -5.62 -1.93
C TRP A 89 12.20 -5.06 -2.71
N GLN A 90 13.25 -5.86 -2.93
CA GLN A 90 14.41 -5.46 -3.71
C GLN A 90 14.01 -5.06 -5.14
N ALA A 91 13.15 -5.85 -5.79
CA ALA A 91 12.69 -5.55 -7.15
C ALA A 91 11.95 -4.21 -7.24
N VAL A 92 11.07 -3.90 -6.28
CA VAL A 92 10.37 -2.60 -6.23
C VAL A 92 11.34 -1.46 -5.92
N TYR A 93 12.26 -1.66 -4.97
CA TYR A 93 13.28 -0.68 -4.63
C TYR A 93 14.16 -0.33 -5.84
N ASP A 94 14.66 -1.35 -6.56
CA ASP A 94 15.51 -1.17 -7.74
C ASP A 94 14.78 -0.46 -8.88
N ASP A 95 13.47 -0.68 -9.03
CA ASP A 95 12.68 0.03 -10.03
C ASP A 95 12.49 1.50 -9.66
N GLN A 96 12.24 1.79 -8.38
CA GLN A 96 12.14 3.16 -7.86
C GLN A 96 13.44 3.94 -8.02
N GLN A 97 14.59 3.33 -7.72
CA GLN A 97 15.89 4.01 -7.85
C GLN A 97 16.17 4.57 -9.25
N LYS A 98 15.52 4.05 -10.30
CA LYS A 98 15.65 4.57 -11.68
C LYS A 98 15.02 5.95 -11.89
N VAL A 99 14.18 6.41 -10.95
CA VAL A 99 13.50 7.71 -11.03
C VAL A 99 13.78 8.63 -9.84
N LEU A 100 14.42 8.11 -8.79
CA LEU A 100 14.81 8.85 -7.58
C LEU A 100 16.20 9.49 -7.76
N ASP A 101 16.38 10.23 -8.85
CA ASP A 101 17.65 10.86 -9.18
C ASP A 101 17.83 12.18 -8.43
N TRP A 102 19.00 12.38 -7.84
CA TRP A 102 19.41 13.69 -7.36
C TRP A 102 19.76 14.62 -8.52
N PRO A 103 19.53 15.94 -8.41
CA PRO A 103 19.91 16.93 -9.42
C PRO A 103 21.44 17.17 -9.39
N ILE A 104 22.20 16.15 -9.80
CA ILE A 104 23.67 16.15 -9.73
C ILE A 104 24.29 17.22 -10.63
N ASP A 105 23.65 17.55 -11.74
CA ASP A 105 24.11 18.61 -12.62
C ASP A 105 24.05 20.01 -11.97
N VAL A 106 23.16 20.19 -10.98
CA VAL A 106 23.09 21.40 -10.15
C VAL A 106 24.03 21.29 -8.95
N MET A 107 24.02 20.14 -8.27
CA MET A 107 24.76 19.92 -7.00
C MET A 107 26.27 19.68 -7.17
N GLY A 108 26.72 19.23 -8.34
CA GLY A 108 28.10 18.94 -8.67
C GLY A 108 28.58 17.52 -8.30
N ASP A 109 29.69 17.12 -8.92
CA ASP A 109 30.26 15.77 -8.82
C ASP A 109 30.70 15.39 -7.39
N GLU A 110 31.16 16.36 -6.61
CA GLU A 110 31.56 16.11 -5.22
C GLU A 110 30.37 15.68 -4.35
N PHE A 111 29.21 16.29 -4.56
CA PHE A 111 27.98 15.88 -3.88
C PHE A 111 27.55 14.49 -4.36
N ALA A 112 27.67 14.21 -5.66
CA ALA A 112 27.36 12.90 -6.24
C ALA A 112 28.15 11.77 -5.57
N GLN A 113 29.45 11.96 -5.37
CA GLN A 113 30.30 10.97 -4.69
C GLN A 113 29.89 10.74 -3.24
N ARG A 114 29.44 11.78 -2.53
CA ARG A 114 28.99 11.67 -1.14
C ARG A 114 27.63 10.98 -1.01
N ILE A 115 26.71 11.28 -1.93
CA ILE A 115 25.33 10.79 -1.85
C ILE A 115 25.16 9.36 -2.41
N ALA A 116 26.09 8.89 -3.27
CA ALA A 116 26.00 7.59 -3.92
C ALA A 116 25.81 6.41 -2.93
N ASP A 117 26.53 6.44 -1.80
CA ASP A 117 26.44 5.40 -0.76
C ASP A 117 25.60 5.83 0.47
N ALA A 118 24.99 7.02 0.39
CA ALA A 118 24.26 7.61 1.50
C ALA A 118 22.89 6.93 1.68
N LYS A 119 22.63 6.41 2.88
CA LYS A 119 21.30 5.90 3.24
C LYS A 119 20.33 7.07 3.43
N PRO A 120 19.03 6.89 3.10
CA PRO A 120 18.03 7.91 3.38
C PRO A 120 18.09 8.39 4.84
N GLY A 121 18.14 9.71 5.03
CA GLY A 121 18.25 10.33 6.36
C GLY A 121 19.67 10.45 6.92
N SER A 122 20.70 10.01 6.18
CA SER A 122 22.09 10.23 6.59
C SER A 122 22.45 11.73 6.66
N GLU A 123 23.53 12.02 7.37
CA GLU A 123 24.03 13.38 7.48
C GLU A 123 24.49 13.92 6.11
N ILE A 124 24.06 15.13 5.77
CA ILE A 124 24.49 15.91 4.61
C ILE A 124 25.31 17.10 5.12
N PRO A 125 26.53 17.35 4.60
CA PRO A 125 27.36 18.47 5.03
C PRO A 125 26.64 19.82 4.93
N GLN A 126 26.89 20.72 5.88
CA GLN A 126 26.21 22.02 5.95
C GLN A 126 26.32 22.84 4.66
N ASN A 127 27.47 22.80 3.98
CA ASN A 127 27.68 23.50 2.71
C ASN A 127 26.76 22.96 1.61
N ASP A 128 26.62 21.63 1.51
CA ASP A 128 25.74 20.98 0.53
C ASP A 128 24.27 21.30 0.84
N ARG A 129 23.88 21.34 2.12
CA ARG A 129 22.51 21.72 2.53
C ARG A 129 22.18 23.17 2.19
N ALA A 130 23.12 24.09 2.45
CA ALA A 130 22.97 25.50 2.08
C ALA A 130 22.95 25.69 0.57
N PHE A 131 23.75 24.92 -0.18
CA PHE A 131 23.75 24.95 -1.64
C PHE A 131 22.41 24.42 -2.19
N TYR A 132 21.93 23.29 -1.67
CA TYR A 132 20.65 22.69 -2.03
C TYR A 132 19.51 23.70 -1.88
N GLN A 133 19.42 24.32 -0.70
CA GLN A 133 18.41 25.33 -0.35
C GLN A 133 18.32 26.45 -1.40
N ASN A 134 19.46 26.96 -1.86
CA ASN A 134 19.51 28.14 -2.72
C ASN A 134 19.43 27.84 -4.21
N ASN A 135 19.80 26.64 -4.65
CA ASN A 135 19.98 26.35 -6.08
C ASN A 135 18.99 25.32 -6.61
N VAL A 136 18.63 24.28 -5.85
CA VAL A 136 17.91 23.13 -6.42
C VAL A 136 16.53 23.53 -6.93
N ILE A 137 15.70 24.17 -6.10
CA ILE A 137 14.33 24.52 -6.52
C ILE A 137 14.31 25.54 -7.67
N ASN A 138 15.23 26.50 -7.65
CA ASN A 138 15.34 27.52 -8.69
C ASN A 138 15.68 26.92 -10.07
N ASN A 139 16.43 25.81 -10.10
CA ASN A 139 16.80 25.12 -11.34
C ASN A 139 15.81 23.99 -11.72
N GLU A 140 15.27 23.28 -10.74
CA GLU A 140 14.40 22.12 -10.96
C GLU A 140 12.95 22.51 -11.23
N PHE A 141 12.42 23.59 -10.63
CA PHE A 141 11.02 23.97 -10.85
C PHE A 141 10.70 24.31 -12.33
N PRO A 142 11.56 25.03 -13.09
CA PRO A 142 11.40 25.15 -14.53
C PRO A 142 11.35 23.79 -15.25
N ARG A 143 12.23 22.84 -14.88
CA ARG A 143 12.26 21.49 -15.45
C ARG A 143 10.97 20.72 -15.17
N LEU A 144 10.39 20.88 -13.99
CA LEU A 144 9.08 20.28 -13.67
C LEU A 144 8.00 20.75 -14.65
N ARG A 145 7.96 22.03 -14.98
CA ARG A 145 6.99 22.57 -15.97
C ARG A 145 7.27 22.06 -17.37
N GLU A 146 8.54 21.93 -17.75
CA GLU A 146 8.95 21.39 -19.05
C GLU A 146 8.50 19.93 -19.25
N ILE A 147 8.43 19.11 -18.19
CA ILE A 147 7.96 17.71 -18.28
C ILE A 147 6.59 17.61 -18.95
N VAL A 148 5.68 18.53 -18.63
CA VAL A 148 4.32 18.56 -19.19
C VAL A 148 4.17 19.61 -20.30
N GLU A 149 5.27 20.23 -20.72
CA GLU A 149 5.31 21.32 -21.71
C GLU A 149 4.35 22.46 -21.32
N ALA A 150 4.34 22.84 -20.03
CA ALA A 150 3.47 23.89 -19.50
C ALA A 150 4.10 25.30 -19.57
N PRO A 151 3.29 26.36 -19.75
CA PRO A 151 3.80 27.74 -19.78
C PRO A 151 4.36 28.19 -18.42
N ALA A 152 5.13 29.27 -18.46
CA ALA A 152 5.50 30.01 -17.26
C ALA A 152 4.35 30.91 -16.75
N PRO A 153 4.27 31.19 -15.43
CA PRO A 153 3.19 32.00 -14.87
C PRO A 153 3.08 33.42 -15.46
N ASP A 154 4.23 34.03 -15.80
CA ASP A 154 4.32 35.33 -16.46
C ASP A 154 3.82 35.28 -17.92
N ALA A 155 4.00 34.14 -18.60
CA ALA A 155 3.42 33.89 -19.92
C ALA A 155 1.89 33.73 -19.89
N MET A 156 1.30 33.37 -18.74
CA MET A 156 -0.16 33.27 -18.54
C MET A 156 -0.82 34.60 -18.16
N THR A 157 -0.06 35.56 -17.62
CA THR A 157 -0.56 36.83 -17.06
C THR A 157 -0.24 38.06 -17.92
N GLY A 158 0.38 37.85 -19.09
CA GLY A 158 0.74 38.88 -20.05
C GLY A 158 -0.43 39.77 -20.45
N ARG A 159 -0.22 41.09 -20.48
CA ARG A 159 -1.21 42.07 -20.94
C ARG A 159 -1.59 41.78 -22.39
N SER A 160 -2.89 41.60 -22.62
CA SER A 160 -3.55 41.31 -23.89
C SER A 160 -3.15 42.30 -25.01
N ASP A 161 -2.13 41.93 -25.77
CA ASP A 161 -1.91 42.39 -27.13
C ASP A 161 -2.31 41.26 -28.09
N GLY A 162 -3.62 41.03 -28.27
CA GLY A 162 -4.25 40.35 -29.41
C GLY A 162 -3.96 38.87 -29.73
N ASP A 163 -2.82 38.30 -29.30
CA ASP A 163 -2.27 37.05 -29.86
C ASP A 163 -2.17 35.89 -28.83
N ASP A 164 -2.82 36.03 -27.69
CA ASP A 164 -2.70 35.11 -26.55
C ASP A 164 -3.19 33.69 -26.90
N GLN A 165 -4.22 33.59 -27.73
CA GLN A 165 -4.81 32.33 -28.16
C GLN A 165 -3.86 31.49 -29.04
N SER A 166 -3.01 32.15 -29.85
CA SER A 166 -1.99 31.49 -30.68
C SER A 166 -0.77 31.06 -29.88
N ARG A 167 -0.43 31.79 -28.81
CA ARG A 167 0.66 31.44 -27.88
C ARG A 167 0.28 30.26 -26.98
N MET A 168 -0.95 30.26 -26.46
CA MET A 168 -1.43 29.16 -25.62
C MET A 168 -1.65 27.85 -26.40
N ALA A 169 -1.99 27.92 -27.69
CA ALA A 169 -2.09 26.75 -28.56
C ALA A 169 -0.74 26.03 -28.80
N GLN A 170 0.38 26.63 -28.39
CA GLN A 170 1.70 26.00 -28.45
C GLN A 170 1.96 25.02 -27.30
N TYR A 171 1.27 25.18 -26.17
CA TYR A 171 1.52 24.38 -24.98
C TYR A 171 0.64 23.14 -24.94
N LYS A 172 1.24 22.02 -24.53
CA LYS A 172 0.56 20.73 -24.49
C LYS A 172 -0.40 20.64 -23.30
N VAL A 173 -0.01 21.20 -22.16
CA VAL A 173 -0.80 21.19 -20.92
C VAL A 173 -0.79 22.58 -20.30
N VAL A 174 -1.95 23.04 -19.83
CA VAL A 174 -2.07 24.26 -19.03
C VAL A 174 -2.01 23.86 -17.56
N TRP A 175 -0.97 24.27 -16.84
CA TRP A 175 -0.89 24.07 -15.39
C TRP A 175 -1.27 25.36 -14.68
N ASP A 176 -2.36 25.34 -13.92
CA ASP A 176 -2.86 26.48 -13.17
C ASP A 176 -1.74 27.20 -12.38
N SER A 177 -1.72 28.54 -12.47
CA SER A 177 -0.64 29.35 -11.89
C SER A 177 -0.63 29.33 -10.36
N GLU A 178 -1.79 29.21 -9.71
CA GLU A 178 -1.90 29.09 -8.25
C GLU A 178 -1.34 27.73 -7.83
N SER A 179 -1.74 26.65 -8.52
CA SER A 179 -1.15 25.33 -8.27
C SER A 179 0.36 25.29 -8.53
N GLN A 180 0.87 26.00 -9.54
CA GLN A 180 2.31 26.11 -9.76
C GLN A 180 3.00 26.83 -8.59
N ASP A 181 2.43 27.93 -8.12
CA ASP A 181 2.97 28.71 -7.01
C ASP A 181 2.94 27.90 -5.71
N ASP A 182 1.87 27.15 -5.44
CA ASP A 182 1.73 26.25 -4.28
C ASP A 182 2.81 25.17 -4.28
N VAL A 183 3.02 24.48 -5.42
CA VAL A 183 4.07 23.46 -5.54
C VAL A 183 5.45 24.08 -5.39
N ARG A 184 5.69 25.27 -5.96
CA ARG A 184 6.97 25.97 -5.82
C ARG A 184 7.23 26.38 -4.37
N GLU A 185 6.24 26.94 -3.69
CA GLU A 185 6.34 27.34 -2.28
C GLU A 185 6.54 26.12 -1.38
N MET A 186 5.77 25.06 -1.62
CA MET A 186 5.96 23.79 -0.94
C MET A 186 7.37 23.30 -1.11
N LEU A 187 7.95 23.36 -2.31
CA LEU A 187 9.30 22.89 -2.55
C LEU A 187 10.40 23.83 -2.04
N ALA A 188 10.11 25.13 -1.93
CA ALA A 188 11.07 26.12 -1.47
C ALA A 188 11.56 25.83 -0.04
N MET A 189 12.83 26.19 0.21
CA MET A 189 13.45 26.12 1.52
C MET A 189 13.93 27.52 1.89
N THR A 190 13.29 28.16 2.86
CA THR A 190 13.59 29.53 3.28
C THR A 190 14.10 29.55 4.73
N GLY A 191 14.78 30.64 5.10
CA GLY A 191 15.30 30.80 6.46
C GLY A 191 16.70 30.24 6.66
N SER A 192 16.96 29.69 7.85
CA SER A 192 18.27 29.14 8.24
C SER A 192 18.64 27.92 7.39
N VAL A 193 19.93 27.57 7.41
CA VAL A 193 20.43 26.39 6.68
C VAL A 193 19.66 25.14 7.17
N PRO A 194 19.03 24.39 6.25
CA PRO A 194 18.19 23.27 6.63
C PRO A 194 18.97 22.13 7.26
N THR A 195 18.26 21.26 8.00
CA THR A 195 18.81 20.00 8.52
C THR A 195 18.96 18.97 7.41
N SER A 196 19.79 17.94 7.62
CA SER A 196 19.95 16.85 6.65
C SER A 196 18.61 16.16 6.36
N GLN A 197 17.82 15.93 7.41
CA GLN A 197 16.47 15.37 7.29
C GLN A 197 15.57 16.26 6.43
N ALA A 198 15.64 17.58 6.57
CA ALA A 198 14.87 18.50 5.73
C ALA A 198 15.24 18.44 4.25
N VAL A 199 16.53 18.31 3.93
CA VAL A 199 16.98 18.15 2.55
C VAL A 199 16.49 16.83 1.96
N TRP A 200 16.65 15.71 2.69
CA TRP A 200 16.13 14.41 2.25
C TRP A 200 14.62 14.43 2.01
N GLN A 201 13.87 14.98 2.96
CA GLN A 201 12.42 15.08 2.86
C GLN A 201 12.00 15.96 1.68
N ARG A 202 12.71 17.06 1.43
CA ARG A 202 12.42 17.94 0.30
C ARG A 202 12.76 17.30 -1.04
N GLN A 203 13.83 16.53 -1.09
CA GLN A 203 14.20 15.77 -2.27
C GLN A 203 13.15 14.69 -2.58
N GLU A 204 12.59 14.04 -1.55
CA GLU A 204 11.44 13.13 -1.72
C GLU A 204 10.21 13.83 -2.31
N ASP A 205 9.90 15.05 -1.86
CA ASP A 205 8.79 15.84 -2.43
C ASP A 205 9.02 16.11 -3.93
N LEU A 206 10.24 16.50 -4.29
CA LEU A 206 10.63 16.76 -5.68
C LEU A 206 10.48 15.50 -6.55
N TRP A 207 10.93 14.35 -6.06
CA TRP A 207 10.77 13.07 -6.77
C TRP A 207 9.31 12.70 -7.01
N VAL A 208 8.46 12.91 -6.01
CA VAL A 208 7.03 12.65 -6.12
C VAL A 208 6.38 13.57 -7.15
N PHE A 209 6.61 14.88 -7.11
CA PHE A 209 6.07 15.79 -8.13
C PHE A 209 6.57 15.45 -9.54
N LYS A 210 7.87 15.13 -9.68
CA LYS A 210 8.44 14.67 -10.95
C LYS A 210 7.75 13.40 -11.45
N ALA A 211 7.42 12.46 -10.56
CA ALA A 211 6.68 11.24 -10.92
C ALA A 211 5.27 11.55 -11.41
N LEU A 212 4.49 12.36 -10.67
CA LEU A 212 3.12 12.75 -11.05
C LEU A 212 3.09 13.46 -12.42
N LEU A 213 4.02 14.40 -12.64
CA LEU A 213 4.13 15.11 -13.92
C LEU A 213 4.57 14.18 -15.06
N ASN A 214 5.44 13.21 -14.80
CA ASN A 214 5.81 12.21 -15.81
C ASN A 214 4.66 11.25 -16.14
N ILE A 215 3.82 10.90 -15.18
CA ILE A 215 2.59 10.13 -15.42
C ILE A 215 1.65 10.90 -16.37
N ILE A 216 1.48 12.20 -16.14
CA ILE A 216 0.68 13.08 -17.02
C ILE A 216 1.32 13.16 -18.41
N ARG A 217 2.64 13.34 -18.49
CA ARG A 217 3.40 13.34 -19.75
C ARG A 217 3.20 12.05 -20.53
N LYS A 218 3.34 10.88 -19.90
CA LYS A 218 3.14 9.55 -20.50
C LYS A 218 1.69 9.34 -20.94
N THR A 219 0.73 9.80 -20.14
CA THR A 219 -0.68 9.82 -20.51
C THR A 219 -0.87 10.62 -21.79
N ASN A 220 -0.15 11.72 -21.98
CA ASN A 220 -0.20 12.56 -23.17
C ASN A 220 0.70 12.09 -24.35
N GLU A 221 1.37 10.94 -24.27
CA GLU A 221 2.23 10.48 -25.37
C GLU A 221 1.44 10.12 -26.63
N GLY A 222 1.93 10.58 -27.79
CA GLY A 222 1.28 10.36 -29.08
C GLY A 222 0.15 11.33 -29.42
N THR A 223 -0.10 12.35 -28.60
CA THR A 223 -0.94 13.51 -28.99
C THR A 223 -0.09 14.63 -29.56
N GLN A 224 -0.58 15.28 -30.63
CA GLN A 224 0.09 16.43 -31.26
C GLN A 224 -0.69 17.74 -31.06
N TYR A 225 -2.01 17.71 -31.24
CA TYR A 225 -2.85 18.93 -31.21
C TYR A 225 -3.89 18.92 -30.09
N ASN A 226 -4.27 17.75 -29.60
CA ASN A 226 -5.27 17.60 -28.54
C ASN A 226 -4.74 16.68 -27.45
N SER A 227 -4.28 17.26 -26.35
CA SER A 227 -3.77 16.52 -25.20
C SER A 227 -4.90 15.78 -24.49
N ARG A 228 -4.57 14.59 -23.97
CA ARG A 228 -5.55 13.79 -23.22
C ARG A 228 -5.85 14.44 -21.88
N VAL A 229 -4.79 14.79 -21.15
CA VAL A 229 -4.83 15.69 -19.99
C VAL A 229 -4.51 17.08 -20.49
N LYS A 230 -5.44 18.01 -20.33
CA LYS A 230 -5.38 19.37 -20.88
C LYS A 230 -5.00 20.39 -19.83
N ILE A 231 -5.59 20.28 -18.63
CA ILE A 231 -5.40 21.23 -17.55
C ILE A 231 -5.02 20.48 -16.28
N ILE A 232 -4.00 20.99 -15.58
CA ILE A 232 -3.69 20.63 -14.20
C ILE A 232 -4.24 21.75 -13.33
N GLU A 233 -5.32 21.49 -12.61
CA GLU A 233 -5.95 22.48 -11.71
C GLU A 233 -5.28 22.47 -10.34
N GLU A 234 -4.91 21.28 -9.82
CA GLU A 234 -4.29 21.13 -8.51
C GLU A 234 -3.37 19.91 -8.49
N LEU A 235 -2.17 20.08 -7.91
CA LEU A 235 -1.26 18.99 -7.53
C LEU A 235 -0.82 19.24 -6.09
N SER A 236 -1.09 18.28 -5.21
CA SER A 236 -0.65 18.34 -3.83
C SER A 236 -0.19 16.98 -3.33
N ILE A 237 0.71 16.98 -2.36
CA ILE A 237 1.32 15.78 -1.77
C ILE A 237 1.46 15.97 -0.26
N GLY A 238 1.74 14.88 0.47
CA GLY A 238 2.01 14.96 1.90
C GLY A 238 0.81 15.50 2.68
N LYS A 239 1.03 16.44 3.60
CA LYS A 239 -0.02 16.91 4.51
C LYS A 239 -1.29 17.43 3.80
N GLU A 240 -1.14 18.25 2.76
CA GLU A 240 -2.28 18.81 2.03
C GLU A 240 -3.07 17.71 1.30
N ALA A 241 -2.37 16.77 0.66
CA ALA A 241 -3.02 15.61 0.06
C ALA A 241 -3.65 14.68 1.10
N ALA A 242 -3.07 14.57 2.30
CA ALA A 242 -3.61 13.77 3.39
C ALA A 242 -4.96 14.33 3.87
N GLU A 243 -5.08 15.66 3.96
CA GLU A 243 -6.33 16.34 4.28
C GLU A 243 -7.40 16.06 3.21
N LYS A 244 -7.07 16.20 1.92
CA LYS A 244 -7.98 15.87 0.80
C LYS A 244 -8.40 14.40 0.79
N PHE A 245 -7.45 13.51 1.10
CA PHE A 245 -7.69 12.07 1.19
C PHE A 245 -8.67 11.72 2.32
N ALA A 246 -8.53 12.37 3.47
CA ALA A 246 -9.45 12.24 4.60
C ALA A 246 -10.85 12.81 4.27
N GLU A 247 -10.92 13.98 3.61
CA GLU A 247 -12.18 14.57 3.15
C GLU A 247 -12.94 13.65 2.20
N GLY A 248 -12.25 12.99 1.27
CA GLY A 248 -12.87 12.04 0.35
C GLY A 248 -13.42 10.78 1.02
N LYS A 249 -12.92 10.42 2.22
CA LYS A 249 -13.46 9.31 3.04
C LYS A 249 -14.71 9.72 3.85
N ALA A 250 -15.02 11.00 3.96
CA ALA A 250 -16.12 11.46 4.79
C ALA A 250 -17.50 10.97 4.27
N PRO A 251 -18.43 10.58 5.18
CA PRO A 251 -19.76 10.11 4.79
C PRO A 251 -20.56 11.21 4.06
N GLY A 252 -21.22 10.84 2.95
CA GLY A 252 -21.98 11.76 2.09
C GLY A 252 -21.27 12.17 0.79
N HIS A 253 -20.12 11.56 0.47
CA HIS A 253 -19.38 11.79 -0.79
C HIS A 253 -19.31 10.56 -1.72
N ILE A 254 -19.86 9.43 -1.30
CA ILE A 254 -20.20 8.27 -2.13
C ILE A 254 -21.74 8.29 -2.28
N GLU A 255 -22.29 8.25 -3.50
CA GLU A 255 -23.72 7.97 -3.70
C GLU A 255 -24.02 6.52 -3.31
N THR A 256 -24.14 6.25 -2.02
CA THR A 256 -24.82 5.05 -1.53
C THR A 256 -26.32 5.32 -1.55
N LEU A 257 -27.06 4.51 -2.30
CA LEU A 257 -28.52 4.53 -2.31
C LEU A 257 -29.03 4.47 -0.86
N ALA A 258 -29.88 5.43 -0.54
CA ALA A 258 -30.23 5.85 0.80
C ALA A 258 -30.54 4.70 1.78
N ASN A 259 -29.91 4.75 2.94
CA ASN A 259 -30.64 4.50 4.17
C ASN A 259 -30.36 5.65 5.14
N ALA A 260 -31.40 6.43 5.40
CA ALA A 260 -31.32 7.63 6.22
C ALA A 260 -31.10 7.25 7.69
N ALA A 261 -29.98 7.68 8.25
CA ALA A 261 -29.73 7.74 9.68
C ALA A 261 -29.33 9.18 10.06
N PRO A 262 -29.68 9.64 11.27
CA PRO A 262 -29.79 11.07 11.57
C PRO A 262 -28.44 11.78 11.65
N SER A 263 -28.38 12.93 10.99
CA SER A 263 -27.28 13.89 11.04
C SER A 263 -27.17 14.51 12.43
N GLY A 264 -26.11 14.12 13.15
CA GLY A 264 -25.58 14.83 14.30
C GLY A 264 -24.13 15.17 14.03
N ALA A 265 -23.86 16.08 13.09
CA ALA A 265 -22.52 16.60 12.87
C ALA A 265 -22.15 17.53 14.04
N ALA A 266 -21.37 17.02 14.99
CA ALA A 266 -20.64 17.88 15.91
C ALA A 266 -19.72 18.77 15.06
N MET A 267 -19.99 20.07 15.07
CA MET A 267 -19.09 21.06 14.47
C MET A 267 -17.80 21.03 15.30
N THR A 268 -16.77 20.35 14.80
CA THR A 268 -15.41 20.56 15.30
C THR A 268 -15.08 22.03 15.04
N PRO A 269 -14.77 22.84 16.07
CA PRO A 269 -14.35 24.21 15.87
C PRO A 269 -13.10 24.23 14.98
N PRO A 270 -12.89 25.32 14.20
CA PRO A 270 -11.63 25.50 13.48
C PRO A 270 -10.48 25.37 14.47
N ALA A 271 -9.49 24.54 14.11
CA ALA A 271 -8.30 24.37 14.93
C ALA A 271 -7.71 25.76 15.24
N PRO A 272 -7.34 26.04 16.50
CA PRO A 272 -6.67 27.28 16.84
C PRO A 272 -5.43 27.46 15.96
N PRO A 273 -5.05 28.69 15.60
CA PRO A 273 -3.81 28.93 14.88
C PRO A 273 -2.66 28.25 15.63
N PRO A 274 -1.77 27.55 14.92
CA PRO A 274 -0.71 26.78 15.56
C PRO A 274 0.11 27.70 16.46
N ASP A 275 0.27 27.29 17.72
CA ASP A 275 1.08 28.04 18.69
C ASP A 275 2.54 28.07 18.18
N PRO A 276 3.11 29.26 17.91
CA PRO A 276 4.46 29.38 17.35
C PRO A 276 5.56 28.92 18.33
N THR A 277 5.20 28.60 19.58
CA THR A 277 6.15 28.12 20.59
C THR A 277 6.35 26.60 20.62
N ILE A 278 5.52 25.84 19.91
CA ILE A 278 5.66 24.38 19.82
C ILE A 278 6.49 24.03 18.59
N GLU A 279 7.70 23.52 18.79
CA GLU A 279 8.49 22.93 17.70
C GLU A 279 7.77 21.68 17.19
N ARG A 280 7.20 21.78 15.99
CA ARG A 280 6.47 20.71 15.32
C ARG A 280 7.45 19.80 14.57
N PRO A 281 7.23 18.48 14.58
CA PRO A 281 8.02 17.58 13.76
C PRO A 281 7.95 17.95 12.28
N LEU A 282 9.07 17.81 11.57
CA LEU A 282 9.16 18.19 10.16
C LEU A 282 8.23 17.36 9.26
N ASP A 283 8.02 16.10 9.60
CA ASP A 283 7.18 15.14 8.88
C ASP A 283 5.74 15.07 9.42
N GLU A 284 5.31 16.06 10.20
CA GLU A 284 4.02 16.00 10.85
C GLU A 284 2.85 15.91 9.87
N ASN A 285 2.04 14.86 10.03
CA ASN A 285 0.88 14.56 9.17
C ASN A 285 1.24 14.42 7.68
N ARG A 286 2.52 14.21 7.35
CA ARG A 286 2.98 14.06 5.96
C ARG A 286 2.69 12.68 5.39
N TYR A 287 2.76 11.64 6.22
CA TYR A 287 2.59 10.24 5.79
C TYR A 287 1.30 9.65 6.33
N LEU A 288 0.83 8.57 5.70
CA LEU A 288 -0.35 7.83 6.14
C LEU A 288 -0.02 6.52 6.86
N ASP A 289 -0.89 6.12 7.79
CA ASP A 289 -0.91 4.78 8.36
C ASP A 289 -1.55 3.74 7.40
N ALA A 290 -1.75 2.52 7.86
CA ALA A 290 -2.33 1.44 7.04
C ALA A 290 -3.82 1.64 6.75
N ASP A 291 -4.51 2.37 7.62
CA ASP A 291 -5.92 2.73 7.50
C ASP A 291 -6.11 3.99 6.65
N GLY A 292 -5.01 4.63 6.23
CA GLY A 292 -4.95 5.84 5.45
C GLY A 292 -5.32 7.10 6.24
N ASN A 293 -4.98 7.16 7.53
CA ASN A 293 -5.05 8.36 8.35
C ASN A 293 -3.65 9.02 8.45
N PRO A 294 -3.58 10.36 8.60
CA PRO A 294 -2.30 11.04 8.77
C PRO A 294 -1.57 10.61 10.05
N LEU A 295 -0.29 10.29 9.93
CA LEU A 295 0.60 10.00 11.04
C LEU A 295 1.17 11.28 11.64
N PRO A 296 1.15 11.46 12.98
CA PRO A 296 1.78 12.61 13.62
C PRO A 296 3.28 12.72 13.32
N THR A 297 3.98 11.59 13.19
CA THR A 297 5.35 11.45 12.69
C THR A 297 5.56 10.05 12.16
N LEU A 298 6.55 9.84 11.29
CA LEU A 298 6.91 8.52 10.82
C LEU A 298 7.63 7.72 11.93
N PRO A 299 7.15 6.52 12.29
CA PRO A 299 7.86 5.65 13.22
C PRO A 299 9.22 5.21 12.67
N PRO A 300 10.24 5.02 13.53
CA PRO A 300 11.51 4.49 13.09
C PRO A 300 11.35 3.03 12.63
N GLY A 301 12.10 2.64 11.59
CA GLY A 301 12.17 1.25 11.16
C GLY A 301 11.10 0.80 10.17
N GLU A 302 10.22 1.68 9.72
CA GLU A 302 9.25 1.38 8.66
C GLU A 302 9.93 0.89 7.37
N GLN A 303 9.32 -0.10 6.72
CA GLN A 303 9.84 -0.71 5.48
C GLN A 303 9.66 0.23 4.28
N TYR A 304 8.58 1.00 4.30
CA TYR A 304 8.23 1.98 3.29
C TYR A 304 7.43 3.13 3.91
N LYS A 305 7.39 4.26 3.22
CA LYS A 305 6.59 5.43 3.60
C LYS A 305 5.37 5.51 2.69
N ARG A 306 4.19 5.78 3.25
CA ARG A 306 2.95 5.99 2.49
C ARG A 306 2.73 7.50 2.29
N MET A 307 3.16 8.01 1.14
CA MET A 307 2.98 9.42 0.77
C MET A 307 1.62 9.60 0.09
N PRO A 308 0.67 10.33 0.68
CA PRO A 308 -0.56 10.70 -0.01
C PRO A 308 -0.27 11.67 -1.14
N VAL A 309 -0.99 11.50 -2.25
CA VAL A 309 -0.95 12.38 -3.42
C VAL A 309 -2.36 12.71 -3.88
N PHE A 310 -2.54 13.92 -4.37
CA PHE A 310 -3.80 14.39 -4.92
C PHE A 310 -3.56 15.11 -6.25
N MET A 311 -4.38 14.77 -7.25
CA MET A 311 -4.37 15.41 -8.55
C MET A 311 -5.79 15.81 -8.94
N LYS A 312 -5.96 17.07 -9.36
CA LYS A 312 -7.17 17.57 -9.97
C LYS A 312 -6.89 18.01 -11.39
N LEU A 313 -7.50 17.33 -12.35
CA LEU A 313 -7.16 17.45 -13.77
C LEU A 313 -8.42 17.67 -14.61
N VAL A 314 -8.29 18.38 -15.72
CA VAL A 314 -9.27 18.38 -16.82
C VAL A 314 -8.73 17.55 -17.96
N MET A 315 -9.47 16.50 -18.33
CA MET A 315 -9.02 15.53 -19.33
C MET A 315 -10.18 14.95 -20.16
N ASP A 316 -9.86 14.33 -21.29
CA ASP A 316 -10.80 13.54 -22.08
C ASP A 316 -11.25 12.30 -21.29
N GLN A 317 -12.55 12.17 -21.02
CA GLN A 317 -13.10 11.08 -20.24
C GLN A 317 -12.80 9.68 -20.79
N ARG A 318 -12.55 9.55 -22.10
CA ARG A 318 -12.27 8.26 -22.75
C ARG A 318 -10.87 7.73 -22.39
N GLU A 319 -10.00 8.62 -21.94
CA GLU A 319 -8.59 8.34 -21.67
C GLU A 319 -8.29 8.19 -20.18
N ILE A 320 -9.32 8.23 -19.32
CA ILE A 320 -9.20 7.97 -17.88
C ILE A 320 -8.54 6.63 -17.60
N GLY A 321 -8.93 5.58 -18.33
CA GLY A 321 -8.36 4.25 -18.17
C GLY A 321 -6.85 4.22 -18.45
N ARG A 322 -6.39 5.05 -19.39
CA ARG A 322 -4.95 5.21 -19.68
C ARG A 322 -4.25 5.91 -18.53
N LEU A 323 -4.80 7.01 -18.00
CA LEU A 323 -4.22 7.70 -16.86
C LEU A 323 -4.06 6.77 -15.65
N LEU A 324 -5.10 6.00 -15.31
CA LEU A 324 -5.05 5.04 -14.20
C LEU A 324 -4.04 3.92 -14.45
N ALA A 325 -3.89 3.46 -15.69
CA ALA A 325 -2.87 2.49 -16.05
C ALA A 325 -1.45 3.08 -15.93
N GLU A 326 -1.23 4.32 -16.33
CA GLU A 326 0.06 5.01 -16.16
C GLU A 326 0.38 5.24 -14.67
N CYS A 327 -0.62 5.58 -13.85
CA CYS A 327 -0.48 5.65 -12.39
C CYS A 327 0.04 4.34 -11.79
N ALA A 328 -0.52 3.20 -12.20
CA ALA A 328 -0.14 1.89 -11.65
C ALA A 328 1.18 1.34 -12.20
N ASN A 329 1.57 1.70 -13.43
CA ASN A 329 2.76 1.15 -14.11
C ASN A 329 3.99 2.05 -14.03
N TYR A 330 3.90 3.23 -13.44
CA TYR A 330 5.06 4.09 -13.24
C TYR A 330 6.02 3.48 -12.20
N PRO A 331 7.35 3.62 -12.32
CA PRO A 331 8.31 3.05 -11.36
C PRO A 331 8.09 3.49 -9.90
N LEU A 332 7.51 4.68 -9.73
CA LEU A 332 6.96 5.16 -8.47
C LEU A 332 5.42 5.14 -8.55
N PRO A 333 4.77 3.97 -8.34
CA PRO A 333 3.37 3.79 -8.66
C PRO A 333 2.47 4.55 -7.70
N VAL A 334 1.36 5.05 -8.23
CA VAL A 334 0.28 5.68 -7.47
C VAL A 334 -0.83 4.65 -7.28
N GLU A 335 -0.99 4.17 -6.05
CA GLU A 335 -2.17 3.39 -5.67
C GLU A 335 -3.36 4.33 -5.53
N VAL A 336 -4.25 4.33 -6.52
CA VAL A 336 -5.45 5.16 -6.51
C VAL A 336 -6.50 4.54 -5.58
N HIS A 337 -6.83 5.24 -4.49
CA HIS A 337 -7.87 4.81 -3.55
C HIS A 337 -9.22 5.47 -3.85
N GLN A 338 -9.21 6.71 -4.34
CA GLN A 338 -10.41 7.46 -4.65
C GLN A 338 -10.28 8.12 -6.01
N PHE A 339 -11.33 8.00 -6.79
CA PHE A 339 -11.45 8.61 -8.11
C PHE A 339 -12.82 9.27 -8.22
N ARG A 340 -12.86 10.55 -8.58
CA ARG A 340 -14.11 11.31 -8.71
C ARG A 340 -14.18 11.96 -10.08
N LEU A 341 -15.39 11.94 -10.64
CA LEU A 341 -15.72 12.52 -11.94
C LEU A 341 -16.69 13.68 -11.74
N ASN A 342 -16.38 14.83 -12.34
CA ASN A 342 -17.14 16.07 -12.22
C ASN A 342 -17.56 16.37 -10.77
N PRO A 343 -16.59 16.47 -9.84
CA PRO A 343 -16.88 16.85 -8.47
C PRO A 343 -17.63 18.17 -8.50
N LYS A 344 -18.86 18.20 -7.97
CA LYS A 344 -19.59 19.46 -7.81
C LYS A 344 -18.75 20.32 -6.88
N SER A 345 -18.23 21.44 -7.38
CA SER A 345 -17.76 22.49 -6.49
C SER A 345 -18.93 22.79 -5.55
N LYS A 346 -18.72 22.67 -4.24
CA LYS A 346 -19.69 23.18 -3.28
C LYS A 346 -19.99 24.60 -3.74
N GLN A 347 -21.25 24.88 -4.09
CA GLN A 347 -21.70 26.23 -4.40
C GLN A 347 -21.16 27.13 -3.30
N GLU A 348 -20.15 27.93 -3.61
CA GLU A 348 -19.80 29.09 -2.82
C GLU A 348 -21.10 29.88 -2.72
N LYS A 349 -21.71 29.88 -1.54
CA LYS A 349 -22.77 30.82 -1.22
C LYS A 349 -22.13 32.18 -1.31
N SER A 350 -22.21 32.78 -2.50
CA SER A 350 -21.95 34.19 -2.74
C SER A 350 -22.78 34.97 -1.72
N LYS A 351 -22.13 35.36 -0.62
CA LYS A 351 -22.63 36.42 0.25
C LYS A 351 -22.52 37.69 -0.56
N ARG A 352 -23.57 38.00 -1.34
CA ARG A 352 -23.81 39.36 -1.82
C ARG A 352 -24.10 40.23 -0.61
N SER A 353 -23.05 40.82 -0.03
CA SER A 353 -23.20 42.05 0.73
C SER A 353 -23.29 43.20 -0.26
N SER A 354 -24.45 43.84 -0.31
CA SER A 354 -24.65 45.11 -0.97
C SER A 354 -23.86 46.19 -0.22
N GLN A 355 -22.75 46.65 -0.77
CA GLN A 355 -22.31 48.01 -0.48
C GLN A 355 -21.49 48.59 -1.63
N SER A 356 -22.00 49.69 -2.15
CA SER A 356 -21.42 50.54 -3.17
C SER A 356 -20.11 51.17 -2.70
N SER A 357 -19.05 51.00 -3.47
CA SER A 357 -18.04 52.05 -3.66
C SER A 357 -17.34 51.89 -5.01
N THR A 358 -17.34 52.99 -5.75
CA THR A 358 -16.64 53.24 -7.01
C THR A 358 -15.12 53.12 -6.85
N GLY A 359 -14.47 52.33 -7.70
CA GLY A 359 -13.00 52.32 -7.83
C GLY A 359 -12.47 51.08 -8.56
N ALA A 360 -12.15 51.24 -9.85
CA ALA A 360 -11.33 50.39 -10.71
C ALA A 360 -11.18 48.89 -10.31
N ALA A 361 -12.15 48.07 -10.72
CA ALA A 361 -12.03 46.62 -10.68
C ALA A 361 -11.12 46.16 -11.83
N GLN A 362 -9.89 45.78 -11.46
CA GLN A 362 -9.01 44.96 -12.28
C GLN A 362 -9.69 43.59 -12.42
N ALA A 363 -10.28 43.32 -13.59
CA ALA A 363 -10.93 42.05 -13.88
C ALA A 363 -9.87 40.94 -13.83
N ARG A 364 -9.96 40.08 -12.80
CA ARG A 364 -9.28 38.79 -12.76
C ARG A 364 -9.85 37.95 -13.89
N MET A 365 -9.15 37.93 -15.02
CA MET A 365 -9.43 37.07 -16.16
C MET A 365 -8.72 35.75 -15.85
N GLY A 366 -9.50 34.70 -15.54
CA GLY A 366 -8.96 33.34 -15.52
C GLY A 366 -8.38 32.97 -16.89
N PRO A 367 -7.50 31.95 -16.97
CA PRO A 367 -6.81 31.61 -18.20
C PRO A 367 -7.82 31.38 -19.34
N PRO A 368 -7.53 31.81 -20.58
CA PRO A 368 -8.39 31.52 -21.72
C PRO A 368 -8.37 30.00 -21.90
N ALA A 369 -9.48 29.37 -21.50
CA ALA A 369 -9.66 27.93 -21.58
C ALA A 369 -9.39 27.46 -23.02
N ALA A 370 -8.55 26.44 -23.17
CA ALA A 370 -8.68 25.53 -24.30
C ALA A 370 -10.17 25.18 -24.38
N VAL A 371 -10.81 25.45 -25.52
CA VAL A 371 -12.26 25.24 -25.68
C VAL A 371 -12.55 23.82 -25.23
N PRO A 372 -13.29 23.60 -24.12
CA PRO A 372 -13.49 22.26 -23.61
C PRO A 372 -14.21 21.46 -24.69
N ASP A 373 -13.57 20.39 -25.14
CA ASP A 373 -14.22 19.44 -26.03
C ASP A 373 -15.42 18.86 -25.29
N ALA A 374 -16.46 18.42 -26.01
CA ALA A 374 -17.69 17.88 -25.41
C ALA A 374 -17.47 16.67 -24.48
N TYR A 375 -16.25 16.12 -24.45
CA TYR A 375 -15.84 14.96 -23.65
C TYR A 375 -14.88 15.31 -22.51
N ASP A 376 -14.53 16.58 -22.33
CA ASP A 376 -13.65 17.00 -21.25
C ASP A 376 -14.39 16.97 -19.92
N VAL A 377 -13.78 16.32 -18.94
CA VAL A 377 -14.31 16.18 -17.58
C VAL A 377 -13.24 16.56 -16.57
N THR A 378 -13.68 17.11 -15.44
CA THR A 378 -12.81 17.31 -14.29
C THR A 378 -12.73 16.00 -13.51
N VAL A 379 -11.51 15.53 -13.24
CA VAL A 379 -11.24 14.34 -12.43
C VAL A 379 -10.45 14.72 -11.18
N GLU A 380 -10.82 14.15 -10.05
CA GLU A 380 -10.02 14.18 -8.82
C GLU A 380 -9.51 12.78 -8.52
N ILE A 381 -8.23 12.67 -8.25
CA ILE A 381 -7.54 11.41 -7.93
C ILE A 381 -6.86 11.58 -6.59
N SER A 382 -7.28 10.79 -5.60
CA SER A 382 -6.58 10.68 -4.31
C SER A 382 -5.95 9.30 -4.24
N GLY A 383 -4.63 9.28 -4.08
CA GLY A 383 -3.85 8.05 -4.08
C GLY A 383 -2.72 8.06 -3.06
N ILE A 384 -2.00 6.94 -3.01
CA ILE A 384 -0.83 6.76 -2.16
C ILE A 384 0.34 6.31 -3.01
N ILE A 385 1.48 6.95 -2.83
CA ILE A 385 2.77 6.51 -3.33
C ILE A 385 3.54 5.85 -2.19
N TYR A 386 4.10 4.67 -2.46
CA TYR A 386 4.94 3.96 -1.51
C TYR A 386 6.40 4.26 -1.82
N ILE A 387 7.12 4.85 -0.87
CA ILE A 387 8.56 5.09 -1.00
C ILE A 387 9.28 4.03 -0.19
N PHE A 388 9.94 3.07 -0.85
CA PHE A 388 10.58 1.95 -0.18
C PHE A 388 11.96 2.31 0.34
N ASN A 389 12.25 1.91 1.58
CA ASN A 389 13.61 1.94 2.09
C ASN A 389 14.42 0.76 1.50
N PRO A 390 15.76 0.80 1.57
CA PRO A 390 16.58 -0.36 1.20
C PRO A 390 16.15 -1.61 1.99
N PRO A 391 16.05 -2.79 1.35
CA PRO A 391 15.63 -4.01 2.03
C PRO A 391 16.55 -4.38 3.19
N ASP A 392 15.93 -4.71 4.33
CA ASP A 392 16.64 -5.10 5.54
C ASP A 392 16.07 -6.42 6.08
N MET A 393 16.94 -7.42 6.20
CA MET A 393 16.57 -8.76 6.63
C MET A 393 16.17 -8.85 8.09
N GLU A 394 16.65 -7.93 8.92
CA GLU A 394 16.27 -7.88 10.34
C GLU A 394 14.83 -7.37 10.51
N LYS A 395 14.26 -6.74 9.47
CA LYS A 395 12.91 -6.17 9.46
C LYS A 395 11.84 -7.07 8.84
N LEU A 396 12.23 -8.21 8.27
CA LEU A 396 11.34 -9.18 7.64
C LEU A 396 11.03 -10.33 8.61
N GLY A 397 10.06 -10.12 9.49
CA GLY A 397 9.41 -11.19 10.28
C GLY A 397 9.95 -11.40 11.70
N VAL A 398 9.04 -11.87 12.55
CA VAL A 398 9.17 -12.16 13.99
C VAL A 398 10.48 -12.91 14.28
N PRO A 399 11.18 -12.60 15.40
CA PRO A 399 12.40 -13.31 15.79
C PRO A 399 12.24 -14.83 15.68
N ALA A 400 13.29 -15.49 15.21
CA ALA A 400 13.37 -16.95 14.99
C ALA A 400 13.09 -17.79 16.24
N ASP A 401 12.86 -17.15 17.38
CA ASP A 401 12.39 -17.77 18.60
C ASP A 401 10.91 -18.11 18.43
N GLY A 402 10.64 -19.32 17.94
CA GLY A 402 9.31 -19.95 17.89
C GLY A 402 8.59 -20.06 19.25
N ALA A 403 9.06 -19.38 20.29
CA ALA A 403 8.47 -19.29 21.62
C ALA A 403 7.24 -18.36 21.68
N GLN A 404 7.11 -17.36 20.80
CA GLN A 404 5.96 -16.43 20.85
C GLN A 404 4.70 -16.94 20.14
N LEU A 405 4.79 -17.97 19.30
CA LEU A 405 3.62 -18.61 18.69
C LEU A 405 2.99 -19.69 19.58
N ALA A 406 3.61 -20.03 20.71
CA ALA A 406 3.10 -21.00 21.68
C ALA A 406 2.14 -20.36 22.73
N GLY A 407 1.83 -19.07 22.60
CA GLY A 407 1.08 -18.29 23.60
C GLY A 407 -0.33 -17.84 23.19
N ARG A 408 -0.98 -18.49 22.21
CA ARG A 408 -2.38 -18.19 21.84
C ARG A 408 -3.26 -19.42 21.79
#